data_AF-A0A7C8CHS9-F1
#
_entry.id   AF-A0A7C8CHS9-F1
#
_cell.length_a   1.000
_cell.length_b   1.000
_cell.length_c   1.000
_cell.angle_alpha   90.00
_cell.angle_beta   90.00
_cell.angle_gamma   90.00
#
_symmetry.space_group_name_H-M   'P 1'
#
loop_
_entity.id
_entity.type
_entity.pdbx_description
1 polymer ?
#
loop_
_entity_poly.entity_id
_entity_poly.type
_entity_poly.pdbx_seq_one_letter_code
_entity_poly.pdbx_strand_id
1 'polypeptide(L)'
;TGAAPPEFSDHIGFPLREGLLLVHNALVGTGLRDRMKIAASGKRFASYQMASALALGADWCNVARGFMFSLGCIQSQLCGTNLCPVGVATQNKRLQKALVPEDKAERAYLFHKATLEGLAETAAACGLDHPDQFDPIHLYERISPHQVRRFDQLYDFLAPGQLLGDDVPESVSPFWQNARADSFDR
;
A
#
# COMPACT_ATOMS: atom_id res chain seq x y z
N THR A 1 -2.44 0.55 -13.92
CA THR A 1 -3.17 -0.37 -14.81
C THR A 1 -2.38 -0.66 -16.09
N GLY A 2 -2.76 -1.69 -16.84
CA GLY A 2 -2.28 -1.95 -18.20
C GLY A 2 -3.13 -1.26 -19.28
N ALA A 3 -4.43 -1.06 -19.01
CA ALA A 3 -5.34 -0.28 -19.83
C ALA A 3 -6.44 0.28 -18.92
N ALA A 4 -6.70 1.58 -18.99
CA ALA A 4 -7.87 2.23 -18.41
C ALA A 4 -8.04 3.60 -19.08
N PRO A 5 -9.24 4.18 -19.07
CA PRO A 5 -9.42 5.59 -19.40
C PRO A 5 -8.52 6.46 -18.50
N PRO A 6 -7.91 7.54 -19.02
CA PRO A 6 -7.14 8.49 -18.22
C PRO A 6 -7.93 9.01 -17.03
N GLU A 7 -9.21 9.35 -17.23
CA GLU A 7 -10.05 9.88 -16.15
C GLU A 7 -10.22 8.93 -14.98
N PHE A 8 -10.24 7.62 -15.25
CA PHE A 8 -10.32 6.61 -14.20
C PHE A 8 -8.98 6.44 -13.49
N SER A 9 -7.87 6.61 -14.20
CA SER A 9 -6.53 6.44 -13.64
C SER A 9 -6.10 7.62 -12.78
N ASP A 10 -6.56 8.82 -13.13
CA ASP A 10 -6.09 10.07 -12.54
C ASP A 10 -7.07 10.65 -11.51
N HIS A 11 -8.37 10.39 -11.63
CA HIS A 11 -9.40 11.02 -10.80
C HIS A 11 -10.23 10.06 -9.96
N ILE A 12 -10.20 8.76 -10.22
CA ILE A 12 -10.99 7.78 -9.46
C ILE A 12 -10.10 7.01 -8.49
N GLY A 13 -10.46 7.09 -7.21
CA GLY A 13 -9.81 6.34 -6.14
C GLY A 13 -9.83 7.09 -4.83
N PHE A 14 -9.17 6.50 -3.84
CA PHE A 14 -8.93 7.11 -2.54
C PHE A 14 -7.44 6.99 -2.21
N PRO A 15 -6.82 8.04 -1.66
CA PRO A 15 -5.45 7.97 -1.19
C PRO A 15 -5.21 6.76 -0.27
N LEU A 16 -4.12 6.03 -0.52
CA LEU A 16 -3.86 4.76 0.16
C LEU A 16 -3.72 4.94 1.68
N ARG A 17 -3.15 6.04 2.14
CA ARG A 17 -2.86 6.26 3.56
C ARG A 17 -4.17 6.36 4.36
N GLU A 18 -5.04 7.25 3.93
CA GLU A 18 -6.36 7.49 4.51
C GLU A 18 -7.24 6.25 4.35
N GLY A 19 -7.18 5.56 3.20
CA GLY A 19 -7.96 4.34 2.97
C GLY A 19 -7.53 3.19 3.85
N LEU A 20 -6.21 3.01 4.03
CA LEU A 20 -5.66 2.01 4.93
C LEU A 20 -6.08 2.28 6.37
N LEU A 21 -5.96 3.53 6.83
CA LEU A 21 -6.37 3.93 8.17
C LEU A 21 -7.88 3.69 8.39
N LEU A 22 -8.72 4.07 7.42
CA LEU A 22 -10.16 3.86 7.48
C LEU A 22 -10.51 2.37 7.61
N VAL A 23 -9.90 1.50 6.80
CA VAL A 23 -10.13 0.05 6.86
C VAL A 23 -9.60 -0.53 8.17
N HIS A 24 -8.41 -0.14 8.60
CA HIS A 24 -7.84 -0.58 9.87
C HIS A 24 -8.74 -0.22 11.05
N ASN A 25 -9.16 1.05 11.14
CA ASN A 25 -10.05 1.54 12.19
C ASN A 25 -11.44 0.93 12.13
N ALA A 26 -11.99 0.67 10.94
CA ALA A 26 -13.25 -0.03 10.80
C ALA A 26 -13.16 -1.45 11.39
N LEU A 27 -12.07 -2.17 11.10
CA LEU A 27 -11.86 -3.52 11.62
C LEU A 27 -11.57 -3.52 13.13
N VAL A 28 -10.77 -2.59 13.64
CA VAL A 28 -10.51 -2.49 15.09
C VAL A 28 -11.79 -2.06 15.81
N GLY A 29 -12.41 -0.98 15.37
CA GLY A 29 -13.63 -0.42 15.96
C GLY A 29 -14.84 -1.36 15.93
N THR A 30 -14.87 -2.37 15.06
CA THR A 30 -15.90 -3.43 15.06
C THR A 30 -15.47 -4.72 15.76
N GLY A 31 -14.22 -4.80 16.24
CA GLY A 31 -13.67 -5.99 16.88
C GLY A 31 -13.37 -7.14 15.92
N LEU A 32 -13.09 -6.85 14.64
CA LEU A 32 -12.82 -7.83 13.58
C LEU A 32 -11.35 -7.86 13.12
N ARG A 33 -10.49 -6.99 13.66
CA ARG A 33 -9.10 -6.83 13.20
C ARG A 33 -8.24 -8.09 13.32
N ASP A 34 -8.51 -8.94 14.30
CA ASP A 34 -7.84 -10.22 14.52
C ASP A 34 -8.26 -11.29 13.50
N ARG A 35 -9.47 -11.16 12.94
CA ARG A 35 -10.06 -12.11 11.97
C ARG A 35 -9.72 -11.79 10.52
N MET A 36 -9.17 -10.61 10.25
CA MET A 36 -8.91 -10.13 8.90
C MET A 36 -7.51 -9.55 8.79
N LYS A 37 -6.87 -9.83 7.66
CA LYS A 37 -5.57 -9.26 7.33
C LYS A 37 -5.69 -8.22 6.22
N ILE A 38 -4.89 -7.16 6.30
CA ILE A 38 -4.93 -6.01 5.41
C ILE A 38 -3.65 -5.97 4.56
N ALA A 39 -3.82 -6.06 3.25
CA ALA A 39 -2.73 -5.88 2.30
C ALA A 39 -2.70 -4.44 1.78
N ALA A 40 -1.59 -3.73 1.95
CA ALA A 40 -1.40 -2.42 1.33
C ALA A 40 -0.77 -2.54 -0.07
N SER A 41 -1.34 -1.89 -1.08
CA SER A 41 -0.81 -1.88 -2.44
C SER A 41 -0.88 -0.48 -3.05
N GLY A 42 0.17 -0.05 -3.74
CA GLY A 42 0.27 1.32 -4.25
C GLY A 42 1.71 1.76 -4.51
N LYS A 43 2.41 1.07 -5.40
CA LYS A 43 3.84 1.31 -5.72
C LYS A 43 4.73 1.23 -4.47
N ARG A 44 4.47 0.22 -3.63
CA ARG A 44 5.02 0.10 -2.28
C ARG A 44 6.37 -0.62 -2.18
N PHE A 45 7.44 -0.12 -2.81
CA PHE A 45 8.71 -0.87 -2.92
C PHE A 45 9.95 -0.24 -2.26
N ALA A 46 9.85 0.94 -1.64
CA ALA A 46 10.91 1.49 -0.80
C ALA A 46 10.65 1.24 0.70
N SER A 47 11.71 1.21 1.53
CA SER A 47 11.65 0.81 2.95
C SER A 47 10.76 1.70 3.81
N TYR A 48 11.00 3.01 3.87
CA TYR A 48 10.15 3.98 4.60
C TYR A 48 8.67 3.85 4.22
N GLN A 49 8.50 3.69 2.94
CA GLN A 49 7.25 3.56 2.26
C GLN A 49 6.53 2.30 2.84
N MET A 50 7.22 1.15 3.02
CA MET A 50 6.62 -0.09 3.54
C MET A 50 6.41 0.00 5.05
N ALA A 51 7.40 0.51 5.77
CA ALA A 51 7.31 0.81 7.20
C ALA A 51 6.09 1.69 7.52
N SER A 52 5.82 2.72 6.71
CA SER A 52 4.66 3.59 6.92
C SER A 52 3.33 2.89 6.69
N ALA A 53 3.23 1.96 5.76
CA ALA A 53 2.01 1.15 5.61
C ALA A 53 1.84 0.17 6.77
N LEU A 54 2.92 -0.48 7.23
CA LEU A 54 2.88 -1.42 8.37
C LEU A 54 2.45 -0.71 9.65
N ALA A 55 3.03 0.46 9.95
CA ALA A 55 2.64 1.29 11.10
C ALA A 55 1.18 1.75 11.06
N LEU A 56 0.62 1.98 9.87
CA LEU A 56 -0.80 2.35 9.71
C LEU A 56 -1.75 1.15 9.77
N GLY A 57 -1.23 -0.04 10.05
CA GLY A 57 -2.02 -1.23 10.33
C GLY A 57 -2.14 -2.23 9.19
N ALA A 58 -1.36 -2.09 8.11
CA ALA A 58 -1.22 -3.14 7.10
C ALA A 58 -0.47 -4.33 7.68
N ASP A 59 -0.88 -5.54 7.33
CA ASP A 59 -0.16 -6.77 7.69
C ASP A 59 0.97 -7.09 6.70
N TRP A 60 0.85 -6.65 5.45
CA TRP A 60 1.93 -6.72 4.46
C TRP A 60 1.76 -5.72 3.32
N CYS A 61 2.82 -5.55 2.52
CA CYS A 61 2.82 -4.73 1.31
C CYS A 61 2.83 -5.60 0.04
N ASN A 62 1.87 -5.38 -0.85
CA ASN A 62 1.84 -5.97 -2.19
C ASN A 62 2.52 -5.03 -3.20
N VAL A 63 3.49 -5.56 -3.94
CA VAL A 63 4.27 -4.82 -4.93
C VAL A 63 4.06 -5.45 -6.30
N ALA A 64 3.57 -4.66 -7.26
CA ALA A 64 3.56 -5.05 -8.67
C ALA A 64 4.54 -4.20 -9.49
N ARG A 65 4.49 -2.87 -9.33
CA ARG A 65 5.31 -1.94 -10.11
C ARG A 65 6.82 -2.18 -9.96
N GLY A 66 7.29 -2.41 -8.73
CA GLY A 66 8.70 -2.70 -8.48
C GLY A 66 9.17 -3.96 -9.21
N PHE A 67 8.38 -5.05 -9.16
CA PHE A 67 8.67 -6.25 -9.93
C PHE A 67 8.64 -6.01 -11.44
N MET A 68 7.69 -5.23 -11.96
CA MET A 68 7.72 -4.88 -13.39
C MET A 68 9.02 -4.18 -13.79
N PHE A 69 9.57 -3.29 -12.95
CA PHE A 69 10.88 -2.66 -13.18
C PHE A 69 12.01 -3.68 -13.08
N SER A 70 11.97 -4.59 -12.10
CA SER A 70 12.95 -5.67 -12.01
C SER A 70 12.99 -6.53 -13.27
N LEU A 71 11.83 -6.75 -13.92
CA LEU A 71 11.72 -7.49 -15.19
C LEU A 71 12.18 -6.67 -16.43
N GLY A 72 12.38 -5.35 -16.28
CA GLY A 72 12.85 -4.47 -17.35
C GLY A 72 11.80 -3.52 -17.93
N CYS A 73 10.67 -3.30 -17.26
CA CYS A 73 9.74 -2.24 -17.64
C CYS A 73 10.43 -0.87 -17.64
N ILE A 74 10.35 -0.15 -18.76
CA ILE A 74 10.92 1.20 -18.96
C ILE A 74 9.86 2.30 -18.92
N GLN A 75 8.66 2.01 -18.41
CA GLN A 75 7.51 2.93 -18.39
C GLN A 75 7.14 3.52 -19.77
N SER A 76 7.15 2.71 -20.84
CA SER A 76 6.71 3.18 -22.15
C SER A 76 5.23 3.58 -22.22
N GLN A 77 4.41 3.17 -21.24
CA GLN A 77 2.96 3.39 -21.17
C GLN A 77 2.15 2.80 -22.34
N LEU A 78 2.76 1.95 -23.16
CA LEU A 78 2.11 1.24 -24.27
C LEU A 78 1.49 -0.11 -23.87
N CYS A 79 1.17 -0.29 -22.59
CA CYS A 79 0.77 -1.59 -22.04
C CYS A 79 -0.52 -2.13 -22.67
N GLY A 80 -1.48 -1.25 -22.98
CA GLY A 80 -2.78 -1.61 -23.56
C GLY A 80 -2.78 -1.77 -25.08
N THR A 81 -1.69 -1.42 -25.76
CA THR A 81 -1.62 -1.42 -27.24
C THR A 81 -1.03 -2.70 -27.81
N ASN A 82 -0.62 -3.65 -26.96
CA ASN A 82 0.12 -4.85 -27.34
C ASN A 82 1.54 -4.59 -27.91
N LEU A 83 2.06 -3.36 -27.82
CA LEU A 83 3.36 -2.94 -28.39
C LEU A 83 4.42 -2.67 -27.31
N CYS A 84 4.38 -3.37 -26.17
CA CYS A 84 5.39 -3.22 -25.13
C CYS A 84 6.80 -3.55 -25.67
N PRO A 85 7.75 -2.59 -25.71
CA PRO A 85 9.04 -2.77 -26.38
C PRO A 85 9.97 -3.75 -25.65
N VAL A 86 9.68 -4.02 -24.37
CA VAL A 86 10.48 -4.88 -23.49
C VAL A 86 9.79 -6.22 -23.19
N GLY A 87 8.73 -6.56 -23.92
CA GLY A 87 8.08 -7.86 -23.82
C GLY A 87 7.18 -8.09 -22.60
N VAL A 88 7.18 -7.21 -21.60
CA VAL A 88 6.44 -7.38 -20.33
C VAL A 88 4.92 -7.43 -20.53
N ALA A 89 4.35 -6.49 -21.31
CA ALA A 89 2.91 -6.34 -21.49
C ALA A 89 2.52 -6.47 -22.96
N THR A 90 2.74 -7.66 -23.54
CA THR A 90 2.41 -7.97 -24.94
C THR A 90 2.17 -9.47 -25.13
N GLN A 91 1.29 -9.81 -26.07
CA GLN A 91 1.05 -11.15 -26.60
C GLN A 91 1.79 -11.39 -27.93
N ASN A 92 2.51 -10.38 -28.45
CA ASN A 92 3.30 -10.51 -29.66
C ASN A 92 4.54 -11.39 -29.40
N LYS A 93 4.59 -12.57 -30.04
CA LYS A 93 5.68 -13.54 -29.88
C LYS A 93 7.06 -12.99 -30.22
N ARG A 94 7.17 -12.02 -31.13
CA ARG A 94 8.46 -11.36 -31.44
C ARG A 94 8.93 -10.48 -30.27
N LEU A 95 8.03 -9.71 -29.66
CA LEU A 95 8.36 -8.82 -28.54
C LEU A 95 8.58 -9.59 -27.24
N GLN A 96 7.84 -10.68 -27.01
CA GLN A 96 8.02 -11.56 -25.84
C GLN A 96 9.43 -12.17 -25.76
N LYS A 97 10.18 -12.28 -26.88
CA LYS A 97 11.57 -12.75 -26.89
C LYS A 97 12.51 -11.90 -26.01
N ALA A 98 12.12 -10.66 -25.67
CA ALA A 98 12.86 -9.81 -24.74
C ALA A 98 12.75 -10.28 -23.27
N LEU A 99 11.75 -11.10 -22.93
CA LEU A 99 11.61 -11.74 -21.63
C LEU A 99 12.32 -13.10 -21.65
N VAL A 100 13.58 -13.12 -21.23
CA VAL A 100 14.35 -14.36 -21.00
C VAL A 100 14.11 -14.81 -19.55
N PRO A 101 13.33 -15.86 -19.28
CA PRO A 101 12.92 -16.21 -17.91
C PRO A 101 14.08 -16.41 -16.93
N GLU A 102 15.18 -16.99 -17.38
CA GLU A 102 16.36 -17.26 -16.56
C GLU A 102 17.01 -15.96 -16.05
N ASP A 103 17.18 -14.96 -16.92
CA ASP A 103 17.65 -13.61 -16.55
C ASP A 103 16.63 -12.86 -15.69
N LYS A 104 15.36 -12.91 -16.08
CA LYS A 104 14.30 -12.15 -15.41
C LYS A 104 13.98 -12.67 -14.01
N ALA A 105 14.06 -13.98 -13.80
CA ALA A 105 13.85 -14.60 -12.50
C ALA A 105 14.93 -14.18 -11.50
N GLU A 106 16.21 -14.18 -11.89
CA GLU A 106 17.29 -13.73 -11.03
C GLU A 106 17.13 -12.26 -10.64
N ARG A 107 16.78 -11.40 -11.59
CA ARG A 107 16.53 -9.97 -11.33
C ARG A 107 15.36 -9.74 -10.37
N ALA A 108 14.26 -10.49 -10.55
CA ALA A 108 13.11 -10.41 -9.67
C ALA A 108 13.46 -10.89 -8.24
N TYR A 109 14.24 -11.97 -8.13
CA TYR A 109 14.76 -12.47 -6.86
C TYR A 109 15.65 -11.44 -6.16
N LEU A 110 16.64 -10.88 -6.86
CA LEU A 110 17.55 -9.88 -6.31
C LEU A 110 16.81 -8.61 -5.89
N PHE A 111 15.85 -8.14 -6.69
CA PHE A 111 14.99 -7.02 -6.31
C PHE A 111 14.22 -7.30 -5.02
N HIS A 112 13.61 -8.48 -4.91
CA HIS A 112 12.86 -8.83 -3.70
C HIS A 112 13.77 -8.95 -2.49
N LYS A 113 14.92 -9.62 -2.62
CA LYS A 113 15.92 -9.77 -1.56
C LYS A 113 16.40 -8.40 -1.06
N ALA A 114 16.84 -7.52 -1.94
CA ALA A 114 17.31 -6.18 -1.58
C ALA A 114 16.18 -5.33 -0.96
N THR A 115 14.94 -5.50 -1.41
CA THR A 115 13.77 -4.83 -0.83
C THR A 115 13.54 -5.27 0.62
N LEU A 116 13.66 -6.57 0.92
CA LEU A 116 13.54 -7.10 2.28
C LEU A 116 14.72 -6.70 3.17
N GLU A 117 15.94 -6.74 2.64
CA GLU A 117 17.15 -6.28 3.35
C GLU A 117 17.01 -4.80 3.74
N GLY A 118 16.61 -3.93 2.80
CA GLY A 118 16.41 -2.52 3.08
C GLY A 118 15.28 -2.25 4.09
N LEU A 119 14.23 -3.09 4.13
CA LEU A 119 13.18 -3.00 5.15
C LEU A 119 13.71 -3.43 6.52
N ALA A 120 14.46 -4.52 6.58
CA ALA A 120 15.07 -5.03 7.82
C ALA A 120 16.08 -4.01 8.39
N GLU A 121 16.92 -3.41 7.56
CA GLU A 121 17.83 -2.33 7.95
C GLU A 121 17.07 -1.13 8.54
N THR A 122 15.94 -0.76 7.94
CA THR A 122 15.09 0.33 8.45
C THR A 122 14.47 -0.04 9.81
N ALA A 123 13.97 -1.26 9.97
CA ALA A 123 13.43 -1.74 11.24
C ALA A 123 14.50 -1.74 12.33
N ALA A 124 15.68 -2.29 12.04
CA ALA A 124 16.82 -2.31 12.96
C ALA A 124 17.28 -0.89 13.33
N ALA A 125 17.29 0.05 12.39
CA ALA A 125 17.62 1.45 12.66
C ALA A 125 16.60 2.14 13.58
N CYS A 126 15.35 1.67 13.61
CA CYS A 126 14.32 2.09 14.54
C CYS A 126 14.36 1.32 15.88
N GLY A 127 15.29 0.38 16.06
CA GLY A 127 15.38 -0.47 17.25
C GLY A 127 14.33 -1.59 17.30
N LEU A 128 13.81 -2.00 16.15
CA LEU A 128 12.81 -3.05 16.01
C LEU A 128 13.46 -4.34 15.54
N ASP A 129 13.02 -5.47 16.09
CA ASP A 129 13.46 -6.80 15.72
C ASP A 129 12.74 -7.33 14.48
N HIS A 130 11.52 -6.84 14.23
CA HIS A 130 10.71 -7.28 13.10
C HIS A 130 9.85 -6.14 12.52
N PRO A 131 9.62 -6.07 11.18
CA PRO A 131 8.85 -5.00 10.57
C PRO A 131 7.38 -4.89 11.00
N ASP A 132 6.79 -5.94 11.56
CA ASP A 132 5.42 -5.85 12.11
C ASP A 132 5.32 -5.03 13.39
N GLN A 133 6.46 -4.69 14.00
CA GLN A 133 6.54 -3.83 15.19
C GLN A 133 6.56 -2.34 14.84
N PHE A 134 6.52 -1.99 13.55
CA PHE A 134 6.29 -0.61 13.16
C PHE A 134 4.94 -0.15 13.72
N ASP A 135 4.96 1.07 14.25
CA ASP A 135 3.86 1.67 15.01
C ASP A 135 3.83 3.16 14.63
N PRO A 136 2.66 3.81 14.67
CA PRO A 136 2.54 5.23 14.34
C PRO A 136 3.53 6.14 15.10
N ILE A 137 3.99 5.78 16.30
CA ILE A 137 4.99 6.56 17.03
C ILE A 137 6.37 6.63 16.34
N HIS A 138 6.67 5.66 15.46
CA HIS A 138 7.95 5.58 14.76
C HIS A 138 8.04 6.52 13.55
N LEU A 139 6.93 7.17 13.17
CA LEU A 139 6.83 7.94 11.93
C LEU A 139 6.49 9.38 12.22
N TYR A 140 7.22 10.28 11.57
CA TYR A 140 7.04 11.72 11.69
C TYR A 140 6.72 12.33 10.33
N GLU A 141 5.79 13.27 10.31
CA GLU A 141 5.46 14.07 9.14
C GLU A 141 5.58 15.56 9.43
N ARG A 142 6.19 16.28 8.50
CA ARG A 142 6.19 17.74 8.51
C ARG A 142 4.87 18.24 7.94
N ILE A 143 4.03 18.81 8.79
CA ILE A 143 2.72 19.36 8.41
C ILE A 143 2.76 20.86 8.12
N SER A 144 3.82 21.55 8.52
CA SER A 144 4.08 22.95 8.16
C SER A 144 5.59 23.24 8.20
N PRO A 145 6.07 24.40 7.70
CA PRO A 145 7.48 24.76 7.74
C PRO A 145 8.12 24.66 9.14
N HIS A 146 7.33 24.84 10.20
CA HIS A 146 7.82 24.88 11.59
C HIS A 146 7.25 23.76 12.47
N GLN A 147 6.48 22.83 11.91
CA GLN A 147 5.81 21.79 12.69
C GLN A 147 6.01 20.41 12.09
N VAL A 148 6.47 19.50 12.95
CA VAL A 148 6.55 18.06 12.70
C VAL A 148 5.71 17.37 13.77
N ARG A 149 4.92 16.37 13.37
CA ARG A 149 4.12 15.56 14.29
C ARG A 149 4.32 14.08 14.00
N ARG A 150 4.12 13.26 15.01
CA ARG A 150 4.08 11.80 14.84
C ARG A 150 2.77 11.35 14.24
N PHE A 151 2.73 10.17 13.62
CA PHE A 151 1.50 9.65 13.01
C PHE A 151 0.40 9.41 14.05
N ASP A 152 0.72 8.97 15.27
CA ASP A 152 -0.26 8.81 16.38
C ASP A 152 -0.89 10.14 16.83
N GLN A 153 -0.27 11.27 16.49
CA GLN A 153 -0.76 12.62 16.80
C GLN A 153 -1.46 13.28 15.61
N LEU A 154 -1.39 12.66 14.43
CA LEU A 154 -1.94 13.15 13.18
C LEU A 154 -3.19 12.40 12.76
N TYR A 155 -3.29 11.14 13.13
CA TYR A 155 -4.34 10.23 12.73
C TYR A 155 -5.03 9.64 13.95
N ASP A 156 -6.35 9.44 13.84
CA ASP A 156 -7.11 8.75 14.87
C ASP A 156 -6.91 7.23 14.71
N PHE A 157 -6.63 6.55 15.82
CA PHE A 157 -6.60 5.10 15.91
C PHE A 157 -7.65 4.66 16.90
N LEU A 158 -8.62 3.87 16.44
CA LEU A 158 -9.77 3.49 17.25
C LEU A 158 -9.44 2.38 18.25
N ALA A 159 -10.16 2.36 19.36
CA ALA A 159 -10.13 1.25 20.31
C ALA A 159 -11.01 0.09 19.82
N PRO A 160 -10.72 -1.17 20.23
CA PRO A 160 -11.56 -2.32 19.92
C PRO A 160 -13.03 -2.10 20.30
N GLY A 161 -13.95 -2.29 19.34
CA GLY A 161 -15.39 -2.14 19.58
C GLY A 161 -15.91 -0.70 19.64
N GLN A 162 -15.05 0.32 19.47
CA GLN A 162 -15.43 1.73 19.61
C GLN A 162 -16.56 2.16 18.64
N LEU A 163 -16.61 1.59 17.42
CA LEU A 163 -17.68 1.91 16.45
C LEU A 163 -19.04 1.33 16.85
N LEU A 164 -19.07 0.35 17.75
CA LEU A 164 -20.29 -0.28 18.24
C LEU A 164 -20.88 0.45 19.46
N GLY A 165 -20.15 1.42 20.01
CA GLY A 165 -20.60 2.25 21.12
C GLY A 165 -21.04 3.65 20.67
N ASP A 166 -21.21 4.54 21.64
CA ASP A 166 -21.71 5.90 21.42
C ASP A 166 -20.59 6.92 21.11
N ASP A 167 -19.33 6.58 21.38
CA ASP A 167 -18.17 7.48 21.25
C ASP A 167 -17.40 7.24 19.94
N VAL A 168 -18.06 7.55 18.82
CA VAL A 168 -17.47 7.44 17.48
C VAL A 168 -16.75 8.73 17.10
N PRO A 169 -15.43 8.70 16.79
CA PRO A 169 -14.69 9.89 16.40
C PRO A 169 -15.23 10.54 15.12
N GLU A 170 -15.19 11.88 15.07
CA GLU A 170 -15.72 12.67 13.95
C GLU A 170 -15.05 12.31 12.60
N SER A 171 -13.76 11.95 12.63
CA SER A 171 -12.98 11.58 11.44
C SER A 171 -13.52 10.34 10.71
N VAL A 172 -14.17 9.42 11.43
CA VAL A 172 -14.73 8.17 10.87
C VAL A 172 -16.26 8.14 10.86
N SER A 173 -16.90 9.00 11.65
CA SER A 173 -18.36 9.03 11.83
C SER A 173 -19.15 9.11 10.51
N PRO A 174 -18.82 9.99 9.54
CA PRO A 174 -19.55 10.03 8.26
C PRO A 174 -19.47 8.73 7.46
N PHE A 175 -18.37 7.99 7.55
CA PHE A 175 -18.24 6.70 6.88
C PHE A 175 -19.06 5.63 7.60
N TRP A 176 -19.02 5.63 8.94
CA TRP A 176 -19.73 4.64 9.75
C TRP A 176 -21.25 4.78 9.69
N GLN A 177 -21.78 6.00 9.82
CA GLN A 177 -23.22 6.26 9.77
C GLN A 177 -23.86 5.90 8.41
N ASN A 178 -23.07 6.00 7.33
CA ASN A 178 -23.51 5.62 5.99
C ASN A 178 -23.22 4.15 5.65
N ALA A 179 -22.56 3.39 6.54
CA ALA A 179 -22.23 2.00 6.28
C ALA A 179 -23.48 1.13 6.41
N ARG A 180 -23.77 0.37 5.35
CA ARG A 180 -24.89 -0.57 5.28
C ARG A 180 -24.35 -1.93 4.88
N ALA A 181 -24.68 -2.97 5.65
CA ALA A 181 -24.29 -4.34 5.33
C ALA A 181 -25.15 -4.94 4.21
N ASP A 182 -26.35 -4.38 4.01
CA ASP A 182 -27.40 -4.85 3.12
C ASP A 182 -27.45 -4.10 1.77
N SER A 183 -26.78 -2.96 1.64
CA SER A 183 -26.80 -2.16 0.42
C SER A 183 -25.56 -1.28 0.25
N PHE A 184 -25.24 -0.97 -1.01
CA PHE A 184 -24.27 0.08 -1.37
C PHE A 184 -24.94 1.38 -1.80
N ASP A 185 -26.27 1.39 -1.87
CA ASP A 185 -27.06 2.58 -2.18
C ASP A 185 -27.06 3.54 -0.98
N ARG A 186 -26.97 4.84 -1.27
CA ARG A 186 -27.07 5.91 -0.28
C ARG A 186 -28.47 6.50 -0.25
#